data_AF-A0A942F6C3-F1
#
_entry.id   AF-A0A942F6C3-F1
#
_cell.length_a   1.000
_cell.length_b   1.000
_cell.length_c   1.000
_cell.angle_alpha   90.00
_cell.angle_beta   90.00
_cell.angle_gamma   90.00
#
_symmetry.space_group_name_H-M   'P 1'
#
loop_
_entity.id
_entity.type
_entity.pdbx_description
1 polymer ?
#
loop_
_entity_poly.entity_id
_entity_poly.type
_entity_poly.pdbx_seq_one_letter_code
_entity_poly.pdbx_strand_id
1 'polypeptide(L)'
;MMANNGDNLRIQVSFHAESESSYGVLVDLHFDSLGRNTSASRLEWFPKSKCTLEKVENVGWRDSYFLTAPKWLLDKKNVKYDAKISC
;
A
#
# COMPACT_ATOMS: atom_id res chain seq x y z
N MET A 1 13.17 -27.98 0.46
CA MET A 1 12.11 -27.02 0.10
C MET A 1 12.02 -26.01 1.23
N MET A 2 12.59 -24.82 1.07
CA MET A 2 12.57 -23.77 2.11
C MET A 2 11.89 -22.54 1.51
N ALA A 3 10.85 -22.06 2.20
CA ALA A 3 10.13 -20.86 1.82
C ALA A 3 11.04 -19.66 2.04
N ASN A 4 11.51 -19.03 0.96
CA ASN A 4 12.20 -17.76 1.03
C ASN A 4 11.21 -16.72 1.58
N ASN A 5 11.55 -16.07 2.69
CA ASN A 5 10.94 -14.81 3.13
C ASN A 5 11.09 -13.81 1.98
N GLY A 6 10.11 -13.75 1.09
CA GLY A 6 10.04 -12.76 0.03
C GLY A 6 9.75 -11.41 0.67
N ASP A 7 10.62 -10.44 0.46
CA ASP A 7 10.60 -9.11 1.07
C ASP A 7 9.16 -8.54 1.15
N ASN A 8 8.73 -8.25 2.38
CA ASN A 8 7.51 -7.46 2.58
C ASN A 8 7.82 -6.01 2.19
N LEU A 9 6.96 -5.42 1.37
CA LEU A 9 7.09 -4.03 0.92
C LEU A 9 6.02 -3.19 1.58
N ARG A 10 6.43 -2.02 2.08
CA ARG A 10 5.55 -0.98 2.61
C ARG A 10 5.28 0.05 1.52
N ILE A 11 4.04 0.14 1.06
CA ILE A 11 3.62 1.05 -0.01
C ILE A 11 2.58 2.04 0.51
N GLN A 12 2.62 3.28 0.03
CA GLN A 12 1.59 4.28 0.35
C GLN A 12 0.31 3.99 -0.44
N VAL A 13 -0.83 4.14 0.21
CA VAL A 13 -2.18 3.98 -0.36
C VAL A 13 -3.03 5.21 0.01
N SER A 14 -4.01 5.56 -0.83
CA SER A 14 -4.72 6.85 -0.65
C SER A 14 -5.95 6.74 0.24
N PHE A 15 -6.48 5.53 0.41
CA PHE A 15 -7.65 5.27 1.23
C PHE A 15 -7.72 3.79 1.58
N HIS A 16 -8.51 3.48 2.61
CA HIS A 16 -8.78 2.11 3.01
C HIS A 16 -10.25 1.90 3.37
N ALA A 17 -10.68 0.66 3.23
CA ALA A 17 -11.89 0.08 3.79
C ALA A 17 -11.51 -1.26 4.43
N GLU A 18 -12.29 -1.74 5.39
CA GLU A 18 -12.00 -2.98 6.08
C GLU A 18 -13.19 -3.93 6.05
N SER A 19 -12.88 -5.21 5.92
CA SER A 19 -13.77 -6.31 6.29
C SER A 19 -13.17 -7.08 7.46
N GLU A 20 -13.86 -8.10 7.93
CA GLU A 20 -13.36 -8.98 9.00
C GLU A 20 -11.99 -9.60 8.65
N SER A 21 -11.79 -9.98 7.39
CA SER A 21 -10.63 -10.76 6.96
C SER A 21 -9.68 -10.02 6.01
N SER A 22 -10.04 -8.83 5.52
CA SER A 22 -9.29 -8.14 4.47
C SER A 22 -9.23 -6.62 4.65
N TYR A 23 -8.15 -6.03 4.14
CA TYR A 23 -8.01 -4.60 3.89
C TYR A 23 -8.31 -4.32 2.41
N GLY A 24 -9.31 -3.48 2.14
CA GLY A 24 -9.51 -2.89 0.82
C GLY A 24 -8.73 -1.59 0.76
N VAL A 25 -7.77 -1.44 -0.14
CA VAL A 25 -6.96 -0.21 -0.26
C VAL A 25 -6.95 0.31 -1.69
N LEU A 26 -6.81 1.63 -1.81
CA LEU A 26 -6.63 2.31 -3.09
C LEU A 26 -5.13 2.36 -3.44
N VAL A 27 -4.72 1.50 -4.38
CA VAL A 27 -3.34 1.30 -4.83
C VAL A 27 -3.02 2.09 -6.11
N ASP A 28 -1.82 1.88 -6.66
CA ASP A 28 -1.32 2.48 -7.91
C ASP A 28 -1.08 3.99 -7.80
N LEU A 29 -0.70 4.46 -6.60
CA LEU A 29 -0.40 5.87 -6.36
C LEU A 29 0.81 6.35 -7.15
N HIS A 30 0.62 7.51 -7.76
CA HIS A 30 1.69 8.26 -8.41
C HIS A 30 1.60 9.71 -7.97
N PHE A 31 2.73 10.29 -7.57
CA PHE A 31 2.79 11.68 -7.14
C PHE A 31 3.60 12.51 -8.13
N ASP A 32 3.13 13.72 -8.42
CA ASP A 32 3.94 14.68 -9.17
C ASP A 32 5.11 15.23 -8.34
N SER A 33 5.94 16.06 -8.95
CA SER A 33 7.09 16.69 -8.29
C SER A 33 6.73 17.61 -7.11
N LEU A 34 5.44 17.94 -6.94
CA LEU A 34 4.92 18.74 -5.82
C LEU A 34 4.26 17.86 -4.74
N GLY A 35 4.35 16.53 -4.87
CA GLY A 35 3.75 15.59 -3.92
C GLY A 35 2.23 15.45 -4.06
N ARG A 36 1.64 15.89 -5.18
CA ARG A 36 0.18 15.75 -5.41
C ARG A 36 -0.09 14.42 -6.08
N ASN A 37 -1.07 13.67 -5.57
CA ASN A 37 -1.51 12.44 -6.22
C ASN A 37 -2.08 12.77 -7.61
N THR A 38 -1.47 12.20 -8.65
CA THR A 38 -1.88 12.33 -10.05
C THR A 38 -2.42 11.02 -10.64
N SER A 39 -2.44 9.94 -9.86
CA SER A 39 -2.92 8.64 -10.30
C SER A 39 -4.43 8.49 -10.19
N ALA A 40 -4.99 7.61 -11.04
CA ALA A 40 -6.29 7.01 -10.80
C ALA A 40 -6.10 5.81 -9.86
N SER A 41 -6.47 5.95 -8.59
CA SER A 41 -6.30 4.88 -7.63
C SER A 41 -7.25 3.71 -7.91
N ARG A 42 -6.76 2.48 -7.79
CA ARG A 42 -7.54 1.25 -8.01
C ARG A 42 -7.82 0.54 -6.68
N LEU A 43 -9.06 0.11 -6.45
CA LEU A 43 -9.39 -0.66 -5.25
C LEU A 43 -8.87 -2.10 -5.35
N GLU A 44 -8.09 -2.53 -4.37
CA GLU A 44 -7.58 -3.88 -4.24
C GLU A 44 -7.76 -4.41 -2.82
N TRP A 45 -8.10 -5.69 -2.70
CA TRP A 45 -8.33 -6.36 -1.42
C TRP A 45 -7.16 -7.27 -1.04
N PHE A 46 -6.66 -7.10 0.18
CA PHE A 46 -5.52 -7.81 0.74
C PHE A 46 -5.91 -8.54 2.02
N PRO A 47 -5.50 -9.81 2.19
CA PRO A 47 -5.85 -10.57 3.38
C PRO A 47 -5.07 -10.08 4.61
N LYS A 48 -5.76 -9.84 5.72
CA LYS A 48 -5.16 -9.42 7.01
C LYS A 48 -4.16 -10.44 7.55
N SER A 49 -4.33 -11.72 7.21
CA SER A 49 -3.42 -12.80 7.61
C SER A 49 -2.02 -12.70 6.97
N LYS A 50 -1.82 -11.86 5.96
CA LYS A 50 -0.54 -11.70 5.25
C LYS A 50 -0.06 -10.25 5.17
N CYS A 51 -0.88 -9.29 5.54
CA CYS A 51 -0.62 -7.87 5.32
C CYS A 51 -0.92 -7.09 6.60
N THR A 52 -0.33 -5.91 6.73
CA THR A 52 -0.69 -4.95 7.78
C THR A 52 -1.01 -3.60 7.16
N LEU A 53 -1.90 -2.85 7.80
CA LEU A 53 -2.25 -1.49 7.43
C LEU A 53 -1.83 -0.54 8.55
N GLU A 54 -1.09 0.50 8.21
CA GLU A 54 -0.61 1.52 9.11
C GLU A 54 -1.18 2.88 8.72
N LYS A 55 -1.68 3.63 9.70
CA LYS A 55 -2.08 5.02 9.55
C LYS A 55 -1.01 5.92 10.17
N VAL A 56 -0.49 6.86 9.40
CA VAL A 56 0.43 7.91 9.85
C VAL A 56 -0.32 9.23 9.84
N GLU A 57 -0.50 9.81 11.03
CA GLU A 57 -1.18 11.10 11.20
C GLU A 57 -0.24 12.24 10.83
N ASN A 58 -0.67 13.09 9.90
CA ASN A 58 0.13 14.23 9.44
C ASN A 58 -0.42 15.53 10.01
N VAL A 59 0.43 16.36 10.61
CA VAL A 59 0.02 17.68 11.12
C VAL A 59 -0.19 18.63 9.93
N GLY A 60 -1.44 19.00 9.65
CA GLY A 60 -1.81 20.01 8.64
C GLY A 60 -2.03 19.48 7.21
N TRP A 61 -1.77 18.20 6.96
CA TRP A 61 -2.08 17.50 5.70
C TRP A 61 -2.97 16.28 5.98
N ARG A 62 -3.56 15.68 4.94
CA ARG A 62 -4.34 14.45 5.10
C ARG A 62 -3.47 13.32 5.67
N ASP A 63 -4.06 12.49 6.53
CA ASP A 63 -3.43 11.27 7.04
C ASP A 63 -2.94 10.39 5.88
N SER A 64 -1.77 9.78 6.06
CA SER A 64 -1.19 8.84 5.11
C SER A 64 -1.49 7.41 5.55
N TYR A 65 -1.84 6.55 4.60
CA TYR A 65 -2.04 5.12 4.84
C TYR A 65 -0.95 4.32 4.15
N PHE A 66 -0.45 3.29 4.81
CA PHE A 66 0.58 2.42 4.29
C PHE A 66 0.18 0.96 4.42
N LEU A 67 0.20 0.23 3.30
CA LEU A 67 0.01 -1.20 3.26
C LEU A 67 1.38 -1.87 3.27
N THR A 68 1.62 -2.77 4.23
CA THR A 68 2.75 -3.72 4.15
C THR A 68 2.24 -5.05 3.64
N ALA A 69 2.77 -5.52 2.52
CA ALA A 69 2.37 -6.78 1.89
C ALA A 69 3.58 -7.53 1.30
N PRO A 70 3.51 -8.87 1.17
CA PRO A 70 4.56 -9.63 0.51
C PRO A 70 4.71 -9.20 -0.96
N LYS A 71 5.95 -9.03 -1.43
CA LYS A 71 6.21 -8.60 -2.82
C LYS A 71 5.48 -9.47 -3.85
N TRP A 72 5.49 -10.79 -3.68
CA TRP A 72 4.82 -11.71 -4.60
C TRP A 72 3.31 -11.44 -4.72
N LEU A 73 2.67 -10.94 -3.66
CA LEU A 73 1.24 -10.63 -3.66
C LEU A 73 0.96 -9.32 -4.41
N LEU A 74 1.84 -8.33 -4.23
CA LEU A 74 1.81 -7.07 -4.98
C LEU A 74 2.03 -7.33 -6.47
N ASP A 75 3.03 -8.14 -6.81
CA ASP A 75 3.33 -8.54 -8.20
C ASP A 75 2.16 -9.30 -8.83
N LYS A 76 1.58 -10.29 -8.11
CA LYS A 76 0.42 -11.06 -8.58
C LYS A 76 -0.79 -10.17 -8.88
N LYS A 77 -0.97 -9.09 -8.12
CA LYS A 77 -2.06 -8.11 -8.29
C LYS A 77 -1.69 -6.97 -9.25
N ASN A 78 -0.49 -7.01 -9.84
CA ASN A 78 0.05 -5.97 -10.72
C ASN A 78 -0.02 -4.57 -10.09
N VAL A 79 0.32 -4.48 -8.80
CA VAL A 79 0.30 -3.22 -8.05
C VAL A 79 1.54 -2.41 -8.42
N LYS A 80 1.30 -1.17 -8.86
CA LYS A 80 2.33 -0.17 -9.08
C LYS A 80 2.53 0.64 -7.81
N TYR A 81 3.78 0.95 -7.51
CA TYR A 81 4.15 1.77 -6.36
C TYR A 81 5.45 2.49 -6.69
N ASP A 82 5.55 3.74 -6.25
CA ASP A 82 6.80 4.48 -6.29
C ASP A 82 7.68 3.99 -5.12
N ALA A 83 8.84 3.40 -5.43
CA ALA A 83 9.77 2.86 -4.43
C ALA A 83 10.44 3.93 -3.55
N LYS A 84 10.13 5.21 -3.75
CA LYS A 84 10.73 6.33 -3.02
C LYS A 84 9.83 6.78 -1.87
N ILE A 85 9.89 6.06 -0.77
CA ILE A 85 9.71 6.67 0.57
C ILE A 85 10.77 6.06 1.47
N SER A 86 12.03 6.40 1.19
CA SER A 86 13.12 6.27 2.15
C SER A 86 13.14 7.58 2.95
N CYS A 87 13.16 7.42 4.26
CA CYS A 87 13.11 8.41 5.34
C CYS A 87 13.81 9.75 5.06
#